data_AF-A0A9P0I1J1-F1
#
_entry.id   AF-A0A9P0I1J1-F1
#
_cell.length_a   1.000
_cell.length_b   1.000
_cell.length_c   1.000
_cell.angle_alpha   90.00
_cell.angle_beta   90.00
_cell.angle_gamma   90.00
#
_symmetry.space_group_name_H-M   'P 1'
#
loop_
_entity.id
_entity.type
_entity.pdbx_description
1 polymer ?
#
loop_
_entity_poly.entity_id
_entity_poly.type
_entity_poly.pdbx_seq_one_letter_code
_entity_poly.pdbx_strand_id
1 'polypeptide(L)'
;MAVPCIRNFNMLKLVFCYVLPTMLGVWLWNEDWKCAVAWQCFIRFLGMFHSELTVNSLAHAYGYKPYNKNIVPAENRFVATCTLGEGWHNYHHAFPFDYKAAEHFDVLNFATTFIRFFEKIGWAYDLREASAEVINSMANRLGDGTPVHFPLPADKLIEERSSG
;
A
#
# COMPACT_ATOMS: atom_id res chain seq x y z
N MET A 1 -29.46 3.54 5.06
CA MET A 1 -29.04 3.09 6.40
C MET A 1 -27.57 3.49 6.57
N ALA A 2 -27.23 4.45 7.43
CA ALA A 2 -25.84 4.84 7.64
C ALA A 2 -25.13 3.74 8.44
N VAL A 3 -24.00 3.24 7.93
CA VAL A 3 -23.17 2.25 8.62
C VAL A 3 -22.80 2.81 10.00
N PRO A 4 -22.94 2.06 11.11
CA PRO A 4 -22.67 2.55 12.46
C PRO A 4 -21.30 3.24 12.65
N CYS A 5 -20.30 2.85 11.86
CA CYS A 5 -18.98 3.49 11.86
C CYS A 5 -19.01 4.95 11.39
N ILE A 6 -19.86 5.29 10.41
CA ILE A 6 -19.99 6.66 9.89
C ILE A 6 -20.67 7.55 10.94
N ARG A 7 -21.72 7.04 11.59
CA ARG A 7 -22.46 7.79 12.61
C ARG A 7 -21.59 8.17 13.82
N ASN A 8 -20.71 7.27 14.24
CA ASN A 8 -19.87 7.45 15.43
C ASN A 8 -18.41 7.80 15.09
N PHE A 9 -18.10 8.16 13.84
CA PHE A 9 -16.74 8.30 13.34
C PHE A 9 -15.87 9.22 14.22
N ASN A 10 -16.38 10.40 14.57
CA ASN A 10 -15.64 11.36 15.40
C ASN A 10 -15.33 10.81 16.80
N MET A 11 -16.28 10.10 17.41
CA MET A 11 -16.09 9.50 18.73
C MET A 11 -15.08 8.35 18.68
N LEU A 12 -15.21 7.46 17.69
CA LEU A 12 -14.26 6.37 17.47
C LEU A 12 -12.85 6.90 17.18
N LYS A 13 -12.71 7.94 16.35
CA LYS A 13 -11.43 8.61 16.08
C LYS A 13 -10.80 9.14 17.36
N LEU A 14 -11.55 9.87 18.19
CA LEU A 14 -11.02 10.41 19.45
C LEU A 14 -10.53 9.31 20.37
N VAL A 15 -11.31 8.25 20.52
CA VAL A 15 -10.97 7.12 21.40
C VAL A 15 -9.75 6.35 20.88
N PHE A 16 -9.80 5.86 19.63
CA PHE A 16 -8.78 4.94 19.12
C PHE A 16 -7.51 5.64 18.61
N CYS A 17 -7.59 6.90 18.15
CA CYS A 17 -6.42 7.61 17.65
C CYS A 17 -5.68 8.44 18.71
N TYR A 18 -6.35 8.83 19.80
CA TYR A 18 -5.76 9.74 20.80
C TYR A 18 -5.83 9.16 22.22
N VAL A 19 -7.04 8.93 22.74
CA VAL A 19 -7.23 8.56 24.15
C VAL A 19 -6.57 7.22 24.49
N LEU A 20 -6.94 6.16 23.76
CA LEU A 20 -6.42 4.81 23.97
C LEU A 20 -4.89 4.74 23.85
N PRO A 21 -4.25 5.21 22.74
CA PRO A 21 -2.79 5.10 22.61
C PRO A 21 -2.03 5.92 23.65
N THR A 22 -2.51 7.12 24.03
CA THR A 22 -1.90 7.90 25.12
C THR A 22 -1.98 7.17 26.46
N MET A 23 -3.15 6.60 26.79
CA MET A 23 -3.36 5.91 28.07
C MET A 23 -2.52 4.64 28.19
N LEU A 24 -2.31 3.90 27.08
CA LEU A 24 -1.49 2.69 27.10
C LEU A 24 -0.05 2.95 27.54
N GLY A 25 0.58 4.03 27.04
CA GLY A 25 1.95 4.41 27.44
C GLY A 25 2.06 4.69 28.94
N VAL A 26 1.11 5.48 29.47
CA VAL A 26 1.05 5.83 30.89
C VAL A 26 0.77 4.59 31.76
N TRP A 27 -0.16 3.73 31.37
CA TRP A 27 -0.60 2.61 32.23
C TRP A 27 0.34 1.42 32.21
N LEU A 28 0.91 1.08 31.06
CA LEU A 28 1.74 -0.12 30.91
C LEU A 28 3.23 0.17 31.16
N TRP A 29 3.68 1.41 30.92
CA TRP A 29 5.09 1.79 31.06
C TRP A 29 5.34 2.94 32.03
N ASN A 30 4.31 3.42 32.73
CA ASN A 30 4.41 4.56 33.66
C ASN A 30 5.03 5.81 33.01
N GLU A 31 4.74 6.03 31.73
CA GLU A 31 5.20 7.18 30.97
C GLU A 31 4.61 8.48 31.53
N ASP A 32 5.39 9.57 31.53
CA ASP A 32 4.89 10.88 31.93
C ASP A 32 3.76 11.35 30.99
N TRP A 33 2.71 11.93 31.56
CA TRP A 33 1.54 12.37 30.79
C TRP A 33 1.88 13.36 29.67
N LYS A 34 2.82 14.28 29.90
CA LYS A 34 3.22 15.26 28.87
C LYS A 34 3.97 14.57 27.74
N CYS A 35 4.86 13.63 28.07
CA CYS A 35 5.56 12.80 27.09
C CYS A 35 4.58 11.96 26.27
N ALA A 36 3.66 11.24 26.93
CA ALA A 36 2.68 10.39 26.26
C ALA A 36 1.77 11.19 25.30
N VAL A 37 1.32 12.38 25.70
CA VAL A 37 0.53 13.27 24.82
C VAL A 37 1.39 13.79 23.65
N ALA A 38 2.61 14.25 23.91
CA ALA A 38 3.50 14.75 22.86
C ALA A 38 3.79 13.68 21.79
N TRP A 39 4.15 12.47 22.20
CA TRP A 39 4.45 11.37 21.29
C TRP A 39 3.20 10.85 20.57
N GLN A 40 2.13 10.52 21.29
CA GLN A 40 0.99 9.80 20.70
C GLN A 40 0.02 10.71 19.94
N CYS A 41 -0.21 11.93 20.42
CA CYS A 41 -1.18 12.85 19.82
C CYS A 41 -0.57 13.74 18.73
N PHE A 42 0.70 14.12 18.86
CA PHE A 42 1.34 15.05 17.94
C PHE A 42 2.37 14.35 17.06
N ILE A 43 3.46 13.82 17.62
CA ILE A 43 4.58 13.33 16.82
C ILE A 43 4.16 12.15 15.95
N ARG A 44 3.50 11.13 16.52
CA ARG A 44 3.01 9.96 15.79
C ARG A 44 1.99 10.35 14.72
N PHE A 45 1.01 11.18 15.08
CA PHE A 45 -0.05 11.60 14.15
C PHE A 45 0.52 12.42 12.99
N LEU A 46 1.37 13.40 13.27
CA LEU A 46 2.03 14.21 12.24
C LEU A 46 2.96 13.36 11.38
N GLY A 47 3.72 12.44 11.98
CA GLY A 47 4.59 11.52 11.26
C GLY A 47 3.83 10.65 10.26
N MET A 48 2.78 9.97 10.72
CA MET A 48 1.88 9.20 9.85
C MET A 48 1.23 10.08 8.78
N PHE A 49 0.72 11.25 9.16
CA PHE A 49 0.04 12.13 8.21
C PHE A 49 0.97 12.59 7.09
N HIS A 50 2.20 13.00 7.41
CA HIS A 50 3.18 13.40 6.41
C HIS A 50 3.65 12.23 5.55
N SER A 51 3.86 11.06 6.16
CA SER A 51 4.15 9.82 5.42
C SER A 51 3.10 9.59 4.35
N GLU A 52 1.81 9.72 4.68
CA GLU A 52 0.75 9.38 3.75
C GLU A 52 0.58 10.45 2.67
N LEU A 53 0.84 11.71 3.01
CA LEU A 53 0.92 12.79 2.03
C LEU A 53 2.05 12.59 1.01
N THR A 54 3.10 11.82 1.34
CA THR A 54 4.18 11.52 0.37
C THR A 54 3.69 10.70 -0.82
N VAL A 55 2.62 9.89 -0.66
CA VAL A 55 2.02 9.13 -1.78
C VAL A 55 1.45 10.09 -2.82
N ASN A 56 0.70 11.11 -2.39
CA ASN A 56 0.09 12.08 -3.30
C ASN A 56 1.09 13.11 -3.86
N SER A 57 2.26 13.25 -3.24
CA SER A 57 3.27 14.24 -3.62
C SER A 57 4.49 13.58 -4.24
N LEU A 58 5.35 12.97 -3.44
CA LEU A 58 6.60 12.35 -3.90
C LEU A 58 6.37 11.24 -4.93
N ALA A 59 5.37 10.37 -4.76
CA ALA A 59 5.09 9.32 -5.75
C ALA A 59 4.42 9.85 -7.04
N HIS A 60 3.97 11.11 -7.07
CA HIS A 60 3.48 11.76 -8.29
C HIS A 60 4.52 12.70 -8.94
N ALA A 61 5.56 13.06 -8.19
CA ALA A 61 6.61 13.96 -8.66
C ALA A 61 7.91 13.23 -9.05
N TYR A 62 8.25 12.13 -8.37
CA TYR A 62 9.54 11.47 -8.49
C TYR A 62 9.41 9.94 -8.49
N GLY A 63 10.08 9.28 -9.44
CA GLY A 63 10.14 7.83 -9.51
C GLY A 63 10.23 7.29 -10.94
N TYR A 64 10.05 5.99 -11.07
CA TYR A 64 10.06 5.27 -12.35
C TYR A 64 8.63 4.93 -12.78
N LYS A 65 8.40 4.73 -14.08
CA LYS A 65 7.07 4.38 -14.63
C LYS A 65 7.13 3.14 -15.53
N PRO A 66 7.46 1.97 -14.96
CA PRO A 66 7.66 0.73 -15.71
C PRO A 66 6.37 0.22 -16.39
N TYR A 67 5.18 0.54 -15.87
CA TYR A 67 3.91 -0.01 -16.39
C TYR A 67 3.19 0.97 -17.32
N ASN A 68 3.14 2.25 -16.96
CA ASN A 68 2.49 3.26 -17.78
C ASN A 68 3.15 4.63 -17.60
N LYS A 69 3.92 5.07 -18.59
CA LYS A 69 4.60 6.39 -18.56
C LYS A 69 3.68 7.57 -18.84
N ASN A 70 2.49 7.32 -19.36
CA ASN A 70 1.54 8.38 -19.76
C ASN A 70 0.70 8.90 -18.59
N ILE A 71 0.77 8.25 -17.43
CA ILE A 71 0.11 8.70 -16.20
C ILE A 71 1.13 9.38 -15.28
N VAL A 72 0.65 10.25 -14.39
CA VAL A 72 1.46 10.97 -13.41
C VAL A 72 2.14 10.07 -12.36
N PRO A 73 1.46 9.11 -11.70
CA PRO A 73 2.02 8.34 -10.59
C PRO A 73 3.21 7.48 -11.03
N ALA A 74 4.17 7.35 -10.12
CA ALA A 74 5.46 6.71 -10.31
C ALA A 74 5.75 5.73 -9.16
N GLU A 75 6.57 4.72 -9.45
CA GLU A 75 7.16 3.82 -8.45
C GLU A 75 8.21 4.60 -7.65
N ASN A 76 8.04 4.66 -6.33
CA ASN A 76 8.97 5.34 -5.44
C ASN A 76 9.25 4.49 -4.19
N ARG A 77 10.43 3.87 -4.15
CA ARG A 77 10.85 2.97 -3.07
C ARG A 77 10.99 3.65 -1.70
N PHE A 78 11.34 4.94 -1.68
CA PHE A 78 11.38 5.71 -0.44
C PHE A 78 9.96 5.85 0.13
N VAL A 79 9.01 6.26 -0.71
CA VAL A 79 7.59 6.34 -0.32
C VAL A 79 7.10 4.97 0.14
N ALA A 80 7.37 3.90 -0.62
CA ALA A 80 6.95 2.55 -0.27
C ALA A 80 7.47 2.10 1.10
N THR A 81 8.68 2.53 1.48
CA THR A 81 9.24 2.24 2.81
C THR A 81 8.54 3.04 3.90
N CYS A 82 8.30 4.34 3.68
CA CYS A 82 7.63 5.20 4.66
C CYS A 82 6.18 4.77 4.91
N THR A 83 5.49 4.33 3.86
CA THR A 83 4.05 4.02 3.87
C THR A 83 3.74 2.53 3.95
N LEU A 84 4.76 1.69 4.16
CA LEU A 84 4.62 0.23 4.28
C LEU A 84 3.96 -0.44 3.06
N GLY A 85 4.20 0.10 1.86
CA GLY A 85 3.86 -0.54 0.59
C GLY A 85 3.19 0.36 -0.45
N GLU A 86 2.69 1.53 -0.05
CA GLU A 86 1.85 2.38 -0.93
C GLU A 86 2.65 3.19 -1.98
N GLY A 87 3.97 3.04 -2.03
CA GLY A 87 4.84 3.75 -2.97
C GLY A 87 4.96 3.11 -4.36
N TRP A 88 4.39 1.93 -4.56
CA TRP A 88 4.33 1.24 -5.87
C TRP A 88 3.18 1.80 -6.72
N HIS A 89 3.20 3.12 -6.90
CA HIS A 89 2.03 3.88 -7.28
C HIS A 89 1.77 3.87 -8.79
N ASN A 90 2.79 3.67 -9.63
CA ASN A 90 2.57 3.45 -11.07
C ASN A 90 1.81 2.13 -11.30
N TYR A 91 2.18 1.07 -10.57
CA TYR A 91 1.52 -0.22 -10.61
C TYR A 91 0.09 -0.10 -10.11
N HIS A 92 -0.12 0.50 -8.93
CA HIS A 92 -1.44 0.66 -8.34
C HIS A 92 -2.42 1.35 -9.30
N HIS A 93 -1.98 2.39 -10.02
CA HIS A 93 -2.83 3.07 -10.99
C HIS A 93 -2.97 2.31 -12.32
N ALA A 94 -1.99 1.50 -12.70
CA ALA A 94 -2.08 0.64 -13.89
C ALA A 94 -3.02 -0.56 -13.67
N PHE A 95 -3.03 -1.13 -12.46
CA PHE A 95 -3.78 -2.32 -12.07
C PHE A 95 -4.58 -2.08 -10.77
N PRO A 96 -5.57 -1.17 -10.76
CA PRO A 96 -6.29 -0.77 -9.54
C PRO A 96 -7.14 -1.89 -8.91
N PHE A 97 -7.32 -3.00 -9.62
CA PHE A 97 -8.04 -4.17 -9.14
C PHE A 97 -7.14 -5.18 -8.42
N ASP A 98 -5.81 -5.06 -8.53
CA ASP A 98 -4.88 -5.97 -7.88
C ASP A 98 -4.82 -5.68 -6.37
N TYR A 99 -5.14 -6.67 -5.54
CA TYR A 99 -5.20 -6.45 -4.09
C TYR A 99 -3.83 -6.11 -3.47
N LYS A 100 -2.73 -6.44 -4.15
CA LYS A 100 -1.36 -6.19 -3.65
C LYS A 100 -0.95 -4.73 -3.81
N ALA A 101 -1.59 -4.01 -4.74
CA ALA A 101 -1.18 -2.67 -5.18
C ALA A 101 0.30 -2.56 -5.61
N ALA A 102 0.97 -3.67 -5.89
CA ALA A 102 2.36 -3.76 -6.29
C ALA A 102 2.60 -5.04 -7.11
N GLU A 103 3.62 -5.02 -7.98
CA GLU A 103 4.01 -6.22 -8.75
C GLU A 103 4.47 -7.37 -7.85
N HIS A 104 5.19 -7.06 -6.77
CA HIS A 104 5.92 -8.03 -5.97
C HIS A 104 5.49 -8.12 -4.50
N PHE A 105 5.77 -9.29 -3.92
CA PHE A 105 5.78 -9.53 -2.47
C PHE A 105 7.13 -9.07 -1.90
N ASP A 106 7.28 -7.77 -1.65
CA ASP A 106 8.46 -7.24 -0.94
C ASP A 106 8.16 -7.18 0.56
N VAL A 107 9.18 -7.27 1.41
CA VAL A 107 9.12 -6.96 2.86
C VAL A 107 8.53 -5.57 3.11
N LEU A 108 8.62 -4.69 2.11
CA LEU A 108 8.05 -3.36 2.13
C LEU A 108 6.53 -3.33 1.91
N ASN A 109 5.87 -4.42 1.49
CA ASN A 109 4.42 -4.46 1.28
C ASN A 109 3.72 -5.21 2.43
N PHE A 110 3.63 -4.53 3.58
CA PHE A 110 3.05 -5.09 4.79
C PHE A 110 1.55 -5.38 4.62
N ALA A 111 0.83 -4.51 3.90
CA ALA A 111 -0.60 -4.67 3.63
C ALA A 111 -0.90 -6.00 2.93
N THR A 112 -0.13 -6.34 1.89
CA THR A 112 -0.24 -7.62 1.19
C THR A 112 -0.04 -8.81 2.13
N THR A 113 0.99 -8.75 2.99
CA THR A 113 1.28 -9.80 3.97
C THR A 113 0.13 -9.98 4.98
N PHE A 114 -0.44 -8.86 5.44
CA PHE A 114 -1.58 -8.85 6.35
C PHE A 114 -2.82 -9.45 5.69
N ILE A 115 -3.15 -9.08 4.45
CA ILE A 115 -4.28 -9.65 3.70
C ILE A 115 -4.09 -11.16 3.50
N ARG A 116 -2.90 -11.61 3.11
CA ARG A 116 -2.57 -13.04 2.96
C ARG A 116 -2.70 -13.82 4.27
N PHE A 117 -2.43 -13.20 5.42
CA PHE A 117 -2.71 -13.83 6.71
C PHE A 117 -4.21 -14.09 6.90
N PHE A 118 -5.07 -13.11 6.58
CA PHE A 118 -6.52 -13.28 6.65
C PHE A 118 -7.07 -14.26 5.61
N GLU A 119 -6.46 -14.34 4.44
CA GLU A 119 -6.76 -15.37 3.45
C GLU A 119 -6.50 -16.77 4.00
N LYS A 120 -5.34 -16.99 4.62
CA LYS A 120 -4.96 -18.29 5.20
C LYS A 120 -5.91 -18.78 6.28
N ILE A 121 -6.52 -17.88 7.05
CA ILE A 121 -7.52 -18.23 8.07
C ILE A 121 -8.97 -18.17 7.55
N GLY A 122 -9.16 -17.94 6.25
CA GLY A 122 -10.46 -17.98 5.58
C GLY A 122 -11.33 -16.73 5.79
N TRP A 123 -10.76 -15.62 6.23
CA TRP A 123 -11.48 -14.34 6.44
C TRP A 123 -11.45 -13.43 5.23
N ALA A 124 -10.44 -13.59 4.37
CA ALA A 124 -10.36 -12.96 3.06
C ALA A 124 -10.42 -14.04 1.97
N TYR A 125 -11.06 -13.73 0.85
CA TYR A 125 -11.22 -14.63 -0.30
C TYR A 125 -11.37 -13.79 -1.57
N ASP A 126 -11.36 -14.44 -2.74
CA ASP A 126 -11.46 -13.81 -4.06
C ASP A 126 -10.41 -12.70 -4.30
N LEU A 127 -9.19 -12.92 -3.82
CA LEU A 127 -8.05 -12.02 -4.04
C LEU A 127 -7.73 -11.96 -5.53
N ARG A 128 -7.82 -10.77 -6.14
CA ARG A 128 -7.54 -10.54 -7.56
C ARG A 128 -6.10 -10.10 -7.75
N GLU A 129 -5.37 -10.77 -8.63
CA GLU A 129 -4.02 -10.39 -9.04
C GLU A 129 -3.96 -10.18 -10.55
N ALA A 130 -3.17 -9.22 -11.01
CA ALA A 130 -2.86 -9.07 -12.43
C ALA A 130 -1.96 -10.24 -12.87
N SER A 131 -2.33 -10.89 -13.97
CA SER A 131 -1.49 -11.96 -14.52
C SER A 131 -0.18 -11.39 -15.05
N ALA A 132 0.88 -12.18 -14.97
CA ALA A 132 2.18 -11.73 -15.42
C ALA A 132 2.20 -11.42 -16.93
N GLU A 133 1.38 -12.08 -17.75
CA GLU A 133 1.19 -11.73 -19.16
C GLU A 133 0.64 -10.30 -19.33
N VAL A 134 -0.40 -9.95 -18.57
CA VAL A 134 -1.02 -8.62 -18.62
C VAL A 134 -0.04 -7.54 -18.14
N ILE A 135 0.72 -7.82 -17.09
CA ILE A 135 1.77 -6.91 -16.57
C ILE A 135 2.84 -6.68 -17.64
N ASN A 136 3.40 -7.75 -18.20
CA ASN A 136 4.46 -7.66 -19.22
C ASN A 136 3.98 -6.98 -20.51
N SER A 137 2.77 -7.30 -20.96
CA SER A 137 2.15 -6.66 -22.13
C SER A 137 1.98 -5.15 -21.93
N MET A 138 1.53 -4.74 -20.75
CA MET A 138 1.37 -3.32 -20.42
C MET A 138 2.71 -2.61 -20.33
N ALA A 139 3.70 -3.18 -19.62
CA ALA A 139 5.03 -2.60 -19.50
C ALA A 139 5.72 -2.45 -20.86
N ASN A 140 5.63 -3.45 -21.74
CA ASN A 140 6.19 -3.38 -23.09
C ASN A 140 5.49 -2.32 -23.96
N ARG A 141 4.17 -2.14 -23.81
CA ARG A 141 3.39 -1.21 -24.63
C ARG A 141 3.46 0.24 -24.13
N LEU A 142 3.40 0.45 -22.83
CA LEU A 142 3.18 1.76 -22.20
C LEU A 142 4.27 2.16 -21.21
N GLY A 143 5.17 1.25 -20.84
CA GLY A 143 6.25 1.53 -19.90
C GLY A 143 7.27 2.55 -20.42
N ASP A 144 8.04 3.09 -19.49
CA ASP A 144 9.19 3.97 -19.75
C ASP A 144 10.48 3.23 -20.14
N GLY A 145 10.44 1.89 -20.16
CA GLY A 145 11.60 1.03 -20.44
C GLY A 145 12.37 0.61 -19.18
N THR A 146 11.95 1.07 -17.99
CA THR A 146 12.41 0.51 -16.73
C THR A 146 12.01 -0.97 -16.66
N PRO A 147 12.94 -1.89 -16.34
CA PRO A 147 12.62 -3.31 -16.25
C PRO A 147 11.53 -3.58 -15.20
N VAL A 148 10.57 -4.43 -15.55
CA VAL A 148 9.66 -5.04 -14.58
C VAL A 148 10.42 -6.02 -13.69
N HIS A 149 9.95 -6.23 -12.47
CA HIS A 149 10.67 -7.07 -11.51
C HIS A 149 10.56 -8.57 -11.84
N PHE A 150 9.42 -9.03 -12.36
CA PHE A 150 9.20 -10.43 -12.73
C PHE A 150 8.74 -10.56 -14.19
N PRO A 151 9.64 -10.38 -15.16
CA PRO A 151 9.30 -10.58 -16.56
C PRO A 151 9.00 -12.06 -16.82
N LEU A 152 7.88 -12.35 -17.49
CA LEU A 152 7.69 -13.68 -18.06
C LEU A 152 8.63 -13.83 -19.25
N PRO A 153 9.44 -14.89 -19.31
CA PRO A 153 10.22 -15.18 -20.51
C PRO A 153 9.27 -15.53 -21.67
N ALA A 154 9.66 -15.15 -22.88
CA ALA A 154 8.78 -15.14 -24.06
C ALA A 154 8.24 -16.53 -24.45
N ASP A 155 8.94 -17.59 -24.06
CA ASP A 155 8.55 -19.00 -24.22
C ASP A 155 7.31 -19.35 -23.40
N LYS A 156 7.21 -18.86 -22.16
CA LYS A 156 6.06 -19.13 -21.27
C LYS A 156 4.78 -18.40 -21.67
N LEU A 157 4.90 -17.28 -22.39
CA LEU A 157 3.74 -16.54 -22.92
C LEU A 157 3.01 -17.33 -24.03
N ILE A 158 3.70 -18.26 -24.69
CA ILE A 158 3.15 -19.05 -25.81
C ILE A 158 2.46 -20.33 -25.31
N GLU A 159 2.99 -20.98 -24.26
CA GLU A 159 2.40 -22.19 -23.68
C GLU A 159 1.04 -21.96 -23.00
N GLU A 160 0.85 -20.88 -22.23
CA GLU A 160 -0.46 -20.61 -21.59
C GLU A 160 -1.54 -20.17 -22.60
N ARG A 161 -1.16 -19.48 -23.68
CA ARG A 161 -2.09 -19.06 -24.74
C ARG A 161 -2.61 -20.23 -25.60
N SER A 162 -1.96 -21.38 -25.54
CA SER A 162 -2.36 -22.62 -26.25
C SER A 162 -3.15 -23.60 -25.36
N SER A 163 -3.33 -23.28 -24.08
CA SER A 163 -4.04 -24.10 -23.09
C SER A 163 -5.37 -23.49 -22.60
N GLY A 164 -5.77 -22.32 -23.11
CA GLY A 164 -7.10 -21.71 -22.95
C GLY A 164 -7.91 -21.74 -24.25
#